data_AF-A0A420BUV8-F1
#
_entry.id   AF-A0A420BUV8-F1
#
_cell.length_a   1.000
_cell.length_b   1.000
_cell.length_c   1.000
_cell.angle_alpha   90.00
_cell.angle_beta   90.00
_cell.angle_gamma   90.00
#
_symmetry.space_group_name_H-M   'P 1'
#
loop_
_entity.id
_entity.type
_entity.pdbx_description
1 polymer ?
#
loop_
_entity_poly.entity_id
_entity_poly.type
_entity_poly.pdbx_seq_one_letter_code
_entity_poly.pdbx_strand_id
1 'polypeptide(L)'
;MRRPFRRRGQADLFDVVRLHLRRLSRRVLNDRCRDGLEPPEHDLLVLALERYLEQQCWHLVYVQEYGDAREPSRVRQTYLDSERAVESVARSCARYALDNWSPDWILEMRRRGAKGGRTSKRPPSWTDHDLDALAALDGLTVAAQARTLGRSRSTVDRMKRALRERG
;
A
#
# COMPACT_ATOMS: atom_id res chain seq x y z
N MET A 1 -22.42 -21.54 27.28
CA MET A 1 -22.34 -20.95 25.92
C MET A 1 -21.21 -19.94 25.85
N ARG A 2 -20.07 -20.30 25.22
CA ARG A 2 -18.96 -19.37 24.97
C ARG A 2 -19.19 -18.70 23.61
N ARG A 3 -19.17 -17.36 23.57
CA ARG A 3 -19.23 -16.60 22.30
C ARG A 3 -18.01 -16.94 21.43
N PRO A 4 -18.14 -17.10 20.11
CA PRO A 4 -17.01 -17.39 19.26
C PRO A 4 -16.09 -16.17 19.18
N PHE A 5 -14.81 -16.41 19.45
CA PHE A 5 -13.72 -15.44 19.31
C PHE A 5 -13.71 -14.90 17.87
N ARG A 6 -14.10 -13.64 17.65
CA ARG A 6 -13.76 -12.93 16.41
C ARG A 6 -12.25 -12.71 16.41
N ARG A 7 -11.51 -13.51 15.63
CA ARG A 7 -10.05 -13.42 15.50
C ARG A 7 -9.69 -12.15 14.71
N ARG A 8 -9.02 -11.18 15.35
CA ARG A 8 -8.52 -9.93 14.72
C ARG A 8 -7.81 -10.17 13.38
N GLY A 9 -6.97 -11.19 13.28
CA GLY A 9 -6.22 -11.50 12.05
C GLY A 9 -7.04 -12.03 10.86
N GLN A 10 -8.31 -12.41 11.05
CA GLN A 10 -9.16 -12.89 9.96
C GLN A 10 -9.67 -11.75 9.07
N ALA A 11 -10.05 -10.62 9.68
CA ALA A 11 -10.44 -9.42 8.94
C ALA A 11 -9.26 -8.89 8.12
N ASP A 12 -8.08 -8.86 8.74
CA ASP A 12 -6.85 -8.34 8.12
C ASP A 12 -6.45 -9.12 6.87
N LEU A 13 -6.51 -10.47 6.89
CA LEU A 13 -6.19 -11.30 5.72
C LEU A 13 -7.21 -11.14 4.58
N PHE A 14 -8.51 -11.13 4.92
CA PHE A 14 -9.57 -10.87 3.93
C PHE A 14 -9.40 -9.48 3.32
N ASP A 15 -9.01 -8.49 4.11
CA ASP A 15 -8.77 -7.13 3.65
C ASP A 15 -7.53 -7.04 2.76
N VAL A 16 -6.47 -7.81 3.03
CA VAL A 16 -5.28 -7.91 2.15
C VAL A 16 -5.64 -8.51 0.80
N VAL A 17 -6.36 -9.64 0.76
CA VAL A 17 -6.80 -10.28 -0.50
C VAL A 17 -7.72 -9.35 -1.29
N ARG A 18 -8.73 -8.76 -0.62
CA ARG A 18 -9.63 -7.78 -1.25
C ARG A 18 -8.90 -6.55 -1.76
N LEU A 19 -7.96 -6.02 -0.99
CA LEU A 19 -7.16 -4.87 -1.40
C LEU A 19 -6.30 -5.20 -2.61
N HIS A 20 -5.69 -6.39 -2.66
CA HIS A 20 -4.93 -6.87 -3.80
C HIS A 20 -5.81 -6.97 -5.05
N LEU A 21 -6.93 -7.70 -4.97
CA LEU A 21 -7.85 -7.90 -6.10
C LEU A 21 -8.43 -6.57 -6.59
N ARG A 22 -8.78 -5.63 -5.70
CA ARG A 22 -9.24 -4.29 -6.08
C ARG A 22 -8.17 -3.47 -6.80
N ARG A 23 -6.91 -3.55 -6.37
CA ARG A 23 -5.78 -2.88 -7.05
C ARG A 23 -5.55 -3.47 -8.44
N LEU A 24 -5.60 -4.80 -8.54
CA LEU A 24 -5.45 -5.50 -9.80
C LEU A 24 -6.58 -5.15 -10.78
N SER A 25 -7.82 -5.12 -10.30
CA SER A 25 -8.99 -4.71 -11.08
C SER A 25 -8.81 -3.34 -11.71
N ARG A 26 -8.41 -2.35 -10.90
CA ARG A 26 -8.18 -0.98 -11.38
C ARG A 26 -7.06 -0.93 -12.41
N ARG A 27 -6.00 -1.73 -12.25
CA ARG A 27 -4.91 -1.80 -13.24
C ARG A 27 -5.44 -2.30 -14.58
N VAL A 28 -6.15 -3.43 -14.59
CA VAL A 28 -6.72 -4.02 -15.81
C VAL A 28 -7.68 -3.07 -16.52
N LEU A 29 -8.57 -2.40 -15.78
CA LEU A 29 -9.51 -1.43 -16.34
C LEU A 29 -8.78 -0.20 -16.94
N ASN A 30 -7.73 0.28 -16.27
CA ASN A 30 -6.93 1.41 -16.75
C ASN A 30 -6.07 1.07 -17.97
N ASP A 31 -5.46 -0.12 -18.00
CA ASP A 31 -4.63 -0.55 -19.12
C ASP A 31 -5.48 -0.69 -20.39
N ARG A 32 -6.72 -1.20 -20.29
CA ARG A 32 -7.64 -1.26 -21.43
C ARG A 32 -8.03 0.10 -22.01
N CYS A 33 -8.21 1.11 -21.16
CA CYS A 33 -8.57 2.46 -21.62
C CYS A 33 -7.37 3.27 -22.13
N ARG A 34 -6.14 2.83 -21.83
CA ARG A 34 -4.91 3.53 -22.22
C ARG A 34 -4.66 3.47 -23.73
N ASP A 35 -5.10 2.39 -24.39
CA ASP A 35 -4.84 2.16 -25.80
C ASP A 35 -5.90 2.80 -26.73
N GLY A 36 -6.77 3.66 -26.19
CA GLY A 36 -7.81 4.35 -26.96
C GLY A 36 -8.95 3.46 -27.44
N LEU A 37 -8.99 2.20 -26.97
CA LEU A 37 -10.11 1.30 -27.19
C LEU A 37 -11.29 1.76 -26.34
N GLU A 38 -12.47 1.86 -26.95
CA GLU A 38 -13.70 2.06 -26.19
C GLU A 38 -13.85 0.91 -25.17
N PRO A 39 -14.17 1.24 -23.90
CA PRO A 39 -14.43 0.19 -22.93
C PRO A 39 -15.60 -0.67 -23.42
N PRO A 40 -15.49 -2.01 -23.36
CA PRO A 40 -16.62 -2.90 -23.65
C PRO A 40 -17.84 -2.51 -22.80
N GLU A 41 -19.01 -2.98 -23.21
CA GLU A 41 -20.23 -2.79 -22.42
C GLU A 41 -20.02 -3.22 -20.97
N HIS A 42 -20.65 -2.47 -20.06
CA HIS A 42 -20.45 -2.61 -18.62
C HIS A 42 -20.64 -4.07 -18.16
N ASP A 43 -21.66 -4.76 -18.68
CA ASP A 43 -21.95 -6.14 -18.28
C ASP A 43 -20.89 -7.15 -18.77
N LEU A 44 -20.32 -6.92 -19.96
CA LEU A 44 -19.19 -7.72 -20.46
C LEU A 44 -17.92 -7.47 -19.64
N LEU A 45 -17.71 -6.22 -19.21
CA LEU A 45 -16.63 -5.87 -18.29
C LEU A 45 -16.81 -6.52 -16.92
N VAL A 46 -18.03 -6.57 -16.38
CA VAL A 46 -18.36 -7.29 -15.14
C VAL A 46 -17.96 -8.75 -15.26
N LEU A 47 -18.46 -9.45 -16.29
CA LEU A 47 -18.20 -10.89 -16.46
C LEU A 47 -16.72 -11.19 -16.67
N ALA A 48 -16.03 -10.40 -17.49
CA ALA A 48 -14.60 -10.59 -17.74
C ALA A 48 -13.76 -10.33 -16.48
N LEU A 49 -14.11 -9.30 -15.69
CA LEU A 49 -13.40 -8.94 -14.48
C LEU A 49 -13.68 -9.94 -13.35
N GLU A 50 -14.92 -10.40 -13.19
CA GLU A 50 -15.29 -11.44 -12.22
C GLU A 50 -14.47 -12.72 -12.46
N ARG A 51 -14.46 -13.24 -13.70
CA ARG A 51 -13.71 -14.46 -14.06
C ARG A 51 -12.20 -14.29 -13.90
N TYR A 52 -11.67 -13.13 -14.26
CA TYR A 52 -10.24 -12.84 -14.09
C TYR A 52 -9.85 -12.78 -12.60
N LEU A 53 -10.62 -12.07 -11.77
CA LEU A 53 -10.34 -11.99 -10.34
C LEU A 53 -10.54 -13.31 -9.61
N GLU A 54 -11.46 -14.15 -10.08
CA GLU A 54 -11.66 -15.50 -9.57
C GLU A 54 -10.39 -16.34 -9.80
N GLN A 55 -9.86 -16.36 -11.02
CA GLN A 55 -8.59 -17.04 -11.34
C GLN A 55 -7.42 -16.51 -10.50
N GLN A 56 -7.35 -15.20 -10.30
CA GLN A 56 -6.30 -14.57 -9.50
C GLN A 56 -6.45 -14.88 -8.01
N CYS A 57 -7.67 -14.91 -7.50
CA CYS A 57 -7.96 -15.30 -6.13
C CYS A 57 -7.61 -16.78 -5.89
N TRP A 58 -7.94 -17.67 -6.82
CA TRP A 58 -7.49 -19.07 -6.81
C TRP A 58 -5.97 -19.17 -6.77
N HIS A 59 -5.27 -18.44 -7.64
CA HIS A 59 -3.81 -18.44 -7.67
C HIS A 59 -3.22 -17.94 -6.34
N LEU A 60 -3.77 -16.88 -5.76
CA LEU A 60 -3.31 -16.30 -4.49
C LEU A 60 -3.55 -17.22 -3.27
N VAL A 61 -4.65 -17.98 -3.27
CA VAL A 61 -5.01 -18.87 -2.16
C VAL A 61 -4.29 -20.20 -2.24
N TYR A 62 -4.12 -20.75 -3.46
CA TYR A 62 -3.70 -22.15 -3.64
C TYR A 62 -2.36 -22.33 -4.33
N VAL A 63 -1.81 -21.32 -5.01
CA VAL A 63 -0.61 -21.49 -5.87
C VAL A 63 0.56 -20.60 -5.43
N GLN A 64 0.33 -19.36 -5.03
CA GLN A 64 1.40 -18.40 -4.75
C GLN A 64 1.80 -18.36 -3.27
N GLU A 65 3.09 -18.47 -2.96
CA GLU A 65 3.65 -18.07 -1.66
C GLU A 65 3.94 -16.57 -1.68
N TYR A 66 3.11 -15.76 -1.02
CA TYR A 66 3.29 -14.30 -1.01
C TYR A 66 4.13 -13.87 0.20
N GLY A 67 5.28 -13.24 -0.09
CA GLY A 67 5.87 -12.10 0.64
C GLY A 67 6.38 -12.26 2.09
N ASP A 68 5.90 -13.22 2.86
CA ASP A 68 6.38 -13.47 4.22
C ASP A 68 6.44 -14.99 4.47
N ALA A 69 7.64 -15.51 4.71
CA ALA A 69 7.86 -16.92 5.07
C ALA A 69 7.12 -17.34 6.37
N ARG A 70 6.54 -16.37 7.08
CA ARG A 70 5.80 -16.55 8.33
C ARG A 70 4.28 -16.61 8.15
N GLU A 71 3.74 -16.41 6.95
CA GLU A 71 2.29 -16.46 6.72
C GLU A 71 1.90 -17.75 5.97
N PRO A 72 1.68 -18.86 6.70
CA PRO A 72 1.55 -20.16 6.08
C PRO A 72 0.29 -20.24 5.22
N SER A 73 0.40 -20.90 4.07
CA SER A 73 -0.68 -21.24 3.15
C SER A 73 -1.93 -21.81 3.85
N ARG A 74 -1.74 -22.44 5.03
CA ARG A 74 -2.81 -22.86 5.94
C ARG A 74 -3.76 -21.74 6.37
N VAL A 75 -3.29 -20.52 6.65
CA VAL A 75 -4.14 -19.41 7.10
C VAL A 75 -5.06 -18.95 5.96
N ARG A 76 -4.56 -18.87 4.72
CA ARG A 76 -5.36 -18.51 3.53
C ARG A 76 -6.39 -19.58 3.20
N GLN A 77 -5.99 -20.85 3.22
CA GLN A 77 -6.90 -21.98 3.00
C GLN A 77 -7.94 -22.10 4.12
N THR A 78 -7.62 -21.84 5.39
CA THR A 78 -8.59 -21.93 6.50
C THR A 78 -9.80 -21.00 6.34
N TYR A 79 -9.72 -19.95 5.51
CA TYR A 79 -10.79 -18.95 5.40
C TYR A 79 -11.36 -18.79 3.99
N LEU A 80 -10.67 -19.29 2.96
CA LEU A 80 -11.09 -19.34 1.57
C LEU A 80 -11.05 -20.79 1.05
N ASP A 81 -11.38 -21.78 1.89
CA ASP A 81 -11.29 -23.21 1.56
C ASP A 81 -12.29 -23.70 0.51
N SER A 82 -13.29 -22.88 0.20
CA SER A 82 -14.36 -23.24 -0.72
C SER A 82 -14.37 -22.36 -1.96
N GLU A 83 -14.65 -23.01 -3.08
CA GLU A 83 -14.91 -22.37 -4.37
C GLU A 83 -15.90 -21.20 -4.25
N ARG A 84 -16.99 -21.40 -3.48
CA ARG A 84 -17.98 -20.34 -3.21
C ARG A 84 -17.41 -19.11 -2.49
N ALA A 85 -16.45 -19.29 -1.58
CA ALA A 85 -15.82 -18.17 -0.89
C ALA A 85 -14.91 -17.38 -1.83
N VAL A 86 -14.16 -18.07 -2.70
CA VAL A 86 -13.31 -17.48 -3.74
C VAL A 86 -14.15 -16.68 -4.74
N GLU A 87 -15.20 -17.30 -5.29
CA GLU A 87 -16.16 -16.65 -6.21
C GLU A 87 -16.78 -15.40 -5.58
N SER A 88 -17.26 -15.51 -4.33
CA SER A 88 -17.91 -14.40 -3.63
C SER A 88 -16.97 -13.21 -3.43
N VAL A 89 -15.71 -13.47 -3.05
CA VAL A 89 -14.69 -12.43 -2.89
C VAL A 89 -14.33 -11.79 -4.23
N ALA A 90 -14.13 -12.60 -5.27
CA ALA A 90 -13.84 -12.11 -6.62
C ALA A 90 -14.98 -11.22 -7.15
N ARG A 91 -16.22 -11.70 -7.07
CA ARG A 91 -17.43 -10.96 -7.46
C ARG A 91 -17.59 -9.65 -6.69
N SER A 92 -17.43 -9.69 -5.37
CA SER A 92 -17.52 -8.49 -4.54
C SER A 92 -16.44 -7.46 -4.91
N CYS A 93 -15.22 -7.90 -5.23
CA CYS A 93 -14.14 -7.02 -5.63
C CYS A 93 -14.35 -6.44 -7.04
N ALA A 94 -14.82 -7.25 -8.00
CA ALA A 94 -15.13 -6.81 -9.35
C ALA A 94 -16.20 -5.71 -9.34
N ARG A 95 -17.33 -5.98 -8.67
CA ARG A 95 -18.43 -5.00 -8.51
C ARG A 95 -17.96 -3.72 -7.85
N TYR A 96 -17.27 -3.82 -6.71
CA TYR A 96 -16.74 -2.66 -6.02
C TYR A 96 -15.79 -1.84 -6.91
N ALA A 97 -14.94 -2.51 -7.69
CA ALA A 97 -14.03 -1.82 -8.59
C ALA A 97 -14.79 -1.08 -9.68
N LEU A 98 -15.80 -1.70 -10.30
CA LEU A 98 -16.60 -1.10 -11.37
C LEU A 98 -17.48 0.05 -10.87
N ASP A 99 -18.16 -0.11 -9.74
CA ASP A 99 -18.99 0.94 -9.11
C ASP A 99 -18.21 2.22 -8.79
N ASN A 100 -16.88 2.10 -8.60
CA ASN A 100 -16.00 3.18 -8.20
C ASN A 100 -14.97 3.55 -9.26
N TRP A 101 -15.05 2.96 -10.44
CA TRP A 101 -14.13 3.20 -11.53
C TRP A 101 -14.78 4.11 -12.58
N SER A 102 -13.99 5.06 -13.05
CA SER A 102 -14.33 5.96 -14.15
C SER A 102 -13.22 5.89 -15.20
N PRO A 103 -13.53 6.17 -16.48
CA PRO A 103 -12.51 6.32 -17.51
C PRO A 103 -11.44 7.39 -17.15
N ASP A 104 -11.85 8.41 -16.39
CA ASP A 104 -10.98 9.48 -15.88
C ASP A 104 -10.22 9.15 -14.59
N TRP A 105 -10.33 7.91 -14.09
CA TRP A 105 -9.75 7.50 -12.81
C TRP A 105 -8.25 7.81 -12.68
N ILE A 106 -7.47 7.65 -13.75
CA ILE A 106 -6.05 8.01 -13.77
C ILE A 106 -5.85 9.51 -13.53
N LEU A 107 -6.66 10.36 -14.19
CA LEU A 107 -6.60 11.81 -14.03
C LEU A 107 -7.01 12.22 -12.62
N GLU A 108 -8.06 11.60 -12.07
CA GLU A 108 -8.48 11.80 -10.68
C GLU A 108 -7.38 11.42 -9.68
N MET A 109 -6.74 10.26 -9.85
CA MET A 109 -5.65 9.82 -8.97
C MET A 109 -4.44 10.75 -9.05
N ARG A 110 -4.10 11.24 -10.25
CA ARG A 110 -3.03 12.26 -10.41
C ARG A 110 -3.37 13.54 -9.66
N ARG A 111 -4.62 14.02 -9.75
CA ARG A 111 -5.09 15.19 -8.98
C ARG A 111 -5.00 14.95 -7.48
N ARG A 112 -5.44 13.79 -6.99
CA ARG A 112 -5.37 13.41 -5.57
C ARG A 112 -3.91 13.29 -5.09
N GLY A 113 -3.05 12.65 -5.89
CA GLY A 113 -1.62 12.53 -5.63
C GLY A 113 -0.91 13.88 -5.58
N ALA A 114 -1.23 14.80 -6.49
CA ALA A 114 -0.70 16.17 -6.48
C ALA A 114 -1.11 16.94 -5.21
N LYS A 115 -2.38 16.80 -4.77
CA LYS A 115 -2.84 17.36 -3.50
C LYS A 115 -2.07 16.77 -2.31
N GLY A 116 -1.95 15.44 -2.25
CA GLY A 116 -1.21 14.74 -1.19
C GLY A 116 0.27 15.11 -1.15
N GLY A 117 0.93 15.24 -2.30
CA GLY A 117 2.32 15.65 -2.41
C GLY A 117 2.58 17.08 -1.94
N ARG A 118 1.62 18.00 -2.13
CA ARG A 118 1.70 19.38 -1.62
C ARG A 118 1.57 19.46 -0.10
N THR A 119 0.75 18.58 0.49
CA THR A 119 0.53 18.56 1.95
C THR A 119 1.55 17.69 2.69
N SER A 120 2.11 16.69 2.04
CA SER A 120 3.05 15.74 2.65
C SER A 120 4.40 16.40 2.87
N LYS A 121 4.76 16.64 4.13
CA LYS A 121 6.12 16.98 4.52
C LYS A 121 6.91 15.70 4.74
N ARG A 122 8.05 15.55 4.07
CA ARG A 122 8.97 14.44 4.36
C ARG A 122 9.55 14.66 5.76
N PRO A 123 9.56 13.64 6.63
CA PRO A 123 10.23 13.75 7.92
C PRO A 123 11.74 13.97 7.69
N PRO A 124 12.42 14.59 8.66
CA PRO A 124 13.86 14.69 8.63
C PRO A 124 14.51 13.30 8.52
N SER A 125 15.65 13.22 7.85
CA SER A 125 16.40 11.97 7.68
C SER A 125 17.24 11.59 8.92
N TRP A 126 17.05 12.31 10.02
CA TRP A 126 17.77 12.16 11.27
C TRP A 126 16.78 11.94 12.40
N THR A 127 17.25 11.23 13.42
CA THR A 127 16.52 10.85 14.63
C THR A 127 16.87 11.78 15.79
N ASP A 128 16.15 11.68 16.91
CA ASP A 128 16.52 12.42 18.12
C ASP A 128 17.88 11.99 18.66
N HIS A 129 18.24 10.71 18.51
CA HIS A 129 19.57 10.21 18.85
C HIS A 129 20.67 10.89 18.02
N ASP A 130 20.42 11.18 16.74
CA ASP A 130 21.36 11.94 15.90
C ASP A 130 21.50 13.39 16.40
N LEU A 131 20.44 13.98 16.96
CA LEU A 131 20.47 15.32 17.56
C LEU A 131 21.25 15.33 18.87
N ASP A 132 21.09 14.32 19.71
CA ASP A 132 21.86 14.16 20.95
C ASP A 132 23.35 13.94 20.64
N ALA A 133 23.65 13.12 19.63
CA ALA A 133 25.02 12.93 19.14
C ALA A 133 25.63 14.24 18.61
N LEU A 134 24.85 15.09 17.94
CA LEU A 134 25.30 16.41 17.51
C LEU A 134 25.54 17.35 18.69
N ALA A 135 24.69 17.31 19.72
CA ALA A 135 24.86 18.13 20.93
C ALA A 135 26.14 17.77 21.69
N ALA A 136 26.53 16.49 21.72
CA ALA A 136 27.79 16.04 22.32
C ALA A 136 29.05 16.50 21.57
N LEU A 137 28.91 16.99 20.33
CA LEU A 137 30.01 17.51 19.51
C LEU A 137 30.11 19.05 19.56
N ASP A 138 29.60 19.67 20.62
CA ASP A 138 29.67 21.12 20.79
C ASP A 138 31.13 21.62 20.83
N GLY A 139 31.36 22.83 20.34
CA GLY A 139 32.70 23.40 20.15
C GLY A 139 33.45 22.95 18.91
N LEU A 140 33.04 21.87 18.22
CA LEU A 140 33.59 21.50 16.92
C LEU A 140 33.03 22.37 15.79
N THR A 141 33.84 22.62 14.76
CA THR A 141 33.37 23.27 13.53
C THR A 141 32.33 22.41 12.80
N VAL A 142 31.41 23.03 12.06
CA VAL A 142 30.38 22.32 11.27
C VAL A 142 31.00 21.29 10.31
N ALA A 143 32.18 21.58 9.76
CA ALA A 143 32.90 20.66 8.88
C ALA A 143 33.45 19.43 9.62
N ALA A 144 33.89 19.58 10.87
CA ALA A 144 34.30 18.47 11.71
C ALA A 144 33.08 17.65 12.17
N GLN A 145 32.02 18.31 12.64
CA GLN A 145 30.75 17.67 13.01
C GLN A 145 30.17 16.82 11.87
N ALA A 146 30.16 17.37 10.64
CA ALA A 146 29.70 16.68 9.44
C ALA A 146 30.51 15.41 9.15
N ARG A 147 31.85 15.48 9.27
CA ARG A 147 32.73 14.30 9.10
C ARG A 147 32.46 13.25 10.17
N THR A 148 32.38 13.66 11.44
CA THR A 148 32.16 12.74 12.57
C THR A 148 30.82 12.02 12.48
N LEU A 149 29.76 12.72 12.06
CA LEU A 149 28.41 12.13 11.93
C LEU A 149 28.18 11.42 10.59
N GLY A 150 29.15 11.47 9.66
CA GLY A 150 28.97 10.94 8.31
C GLY A 150 27.85 11.63 7.52
N ARG A 151 27.62 12.93 7.78
CA ARG A 151 26.54 13.72 7.16
C ARG A 151 27.10 14.88 6.33
N SER A 152 26.26 15.44 5.47
CA SER A 152 26.61 16.68 4.76
C SER A 152 26.56 17.88 5.72
N ARG A 153 27.32 18.94 5.41
CA ARG A 153 27.31 20.19 6.20
C ARG A 153 25.91 20.80 6.29
N SER A 154 25.16 20.80 5.20
CA SER A 154 23.78 21.32 5.17
C SER A 154 22.80 20.49 6.00
N THR A 155 23.05 19.19 6.17
CA THR A 155 22.30 18.36 7.11
C THR A 155 22.63 18.75 8.55
N VAL A 156 23.90 18.96 8.89
CA VAL A 156 24.31 19.42 10.22
C VAL A 156 23.69 20.79 10.54
N ASP A 157 23.70 21.75 9.61
CA ASP A 157 23.08 23.06 9.84
C ASP A 157 21.58 22.97 10.13
N ARG A 158 20.86 22.08 9.44
CA ARG A 158 19.44 21.82 9.72
C ARG A 158 19.23 21.13 11.07
N MET A 159 20.09 20.18 11.44
CA MET A 159 20.06 19.54 12.75
C MET A 159 20.33 20.53 13.88
N LYS A 160 21.27 21.48 13.72
CA LYS A 160 21.51 22.56 14.69
C LYS A 160 20.32 23.49 14.84
N ARG A 161 19.55 23.74 13.77
CA ARG A 161 18.28 24.47 13.86
C ARG A 161 17.24 23.68 14.66
N ALA A 162 17.05 22.41 14.33
CA ALA A 162 16.13 21.54 15.06
C ALA A 162 16.49 21.40 16.55
N LEU A 163 17.79 21.31 16.88
CA LEU A 163 18.27 21.25 18.26
C LEU A 163 17.95 22.53 19.05
N ARG A 164 18.01 23.70 18.40
CA ARG A 164 17.61 24.99 19.01
C ARG A 164 16.11 25.14 19.19
N GLU A 165 15.31 24.50 18.33
CA GLU A 165 13.84 24.52 18.45
C GLU A 165 13.35 23.54 19.55
N ARG A 166 14.22 22.64 20.03
CA ARG A 166 13.94 21.68 21.11
C ARG A 166 14.19 22.25 22.51
N GLY A 167 15.06 23.25 22.63
CA GLY A 167 15.43 23.90 23.91
C GLY A 167 14.79 25.26 24.07
#